data_AF-A0A6N1CIX3-F1
#
_entry.id   AF-A0A6N1CIX3-F1
#
_cell.length_a   1.000
_cell.length_b   1.000
_cell.length_c   1.000
_cell.angle_alpha   90.00
_cell.angle_beta   90.00
_cell.angle_gamma   90.00
#
_symmetry.space_group_name_H-M   'P 1'
#
loop_
_entity.id
_entity.type
_entity.pdbx_description
1 polymer ?
#
loop_
_entity_poly.entity_id
_entity_poly.type
_entity_poly.pdbx_seq_one_letter_code
_entity_poly.pdbx_strand_id
1 'polypeptide(L)'
;MNTQLFSSYSEKLRALKNTRVDFAVKVLLGDRLDGLGVNPLNTYLNTLADFPNTEVGSSETLFDEALACVVEQRLPNYTQAVSNVFSKRYSFATEDRVKALDLIAFEKIVVDIVTSLAEKPAMDLSKRSIRPLDAMDVHAALKAHLPGVDLDKVYVTSFVPHDSGKRMVSSSELLVEYLLDHFHHNDIPYHSKGDHQGIYMVAFSGEERDSHPRLVPAHLNELLIRIVPDFLG
;
A
#
# COMPACT_ATOMS: atom_id res chain seq x y z
N MET A 1 -9.63 -1.00 -22.09
CA MET A 1 -8.63 -2.05 -21.83
C MET A 1 -7.64 -1.46 -20.84
N ASN A 2 -7.59 -1.97 -19.62
CA ASN A 2 -6.73 -1.42 -18.56
C ASN A 2 -5.26 -1.76 -18.86
N THR A 3 -4.34 -0.85 -18.54
CA THR A 3 -2.91 -1.05 -18.79
C THR A 3 -2.35 -2.05 -17.78
N GLN A 4 -2.21 -3.32 -18.16
CA GLN A 4 -1.56 -4.34 -17.34
C GLN A 4 -0.04 -4.20 -17.45
N LEU A 5 0.65 -3.91 -16.35
CA LEU A 5 2.10 -3.67 -16.37
C LEU A 5 2.94 -4.91 -16.07
N PHE A 6 2.33 -5.99 -15.60
CA PHE A 6 3.01 -7.24 -15.30
C PHE A 6 2.26 -8.42 -15.92
N SER A 7 3.00 -9.31 -16.59
CA SER A 7 2.45 -10.50 -17.23
C SER A 7 2.17 -11.64 -16.25
N SER A 8 2.81 -11.62 -15.08
CA SER A 8 2.69 -12.66 -14.05
C SER A 8 3.01 -12.14 -12.65
N TYR A 9 2.57 -12.88 -11.62
CA TYR A 9 2.94 -12.63 -10.22
C TYR A 9 4.46 -12.71 -10.01
N SER A 10 5.13 -13.68 -10.61
CA SER A 10 6.58 -13.85 -10.47
C SER A 10 7.38 -12.68 -11.05
N GLU A 11 6.90 -12.09 -12.15
CA GLU A 11 7.50 -10.87 -12.72
C GLU A 11 7.31 -9.68 -11.78
N LYS A 12 6.08 -9.47 -11.27
CA LYS A 12 5.77 -8.41 -10.30
C LYS A 12 6.61 -8.55 -9.04
N LEU A 13 6.71 -9.76 -8.48
CA LEU A 13 7.51 -10.04 -7.28
C LEU A 13 9.00 -9.73 -7.52
N ARG A 14 9.56 -10.12 -8.68
CA ARG A 14 10.96 -9.82 -9.00
C ARG A 14 11.20 -8.30 -9.08
N ALA A 15 10.29 -7.55 -9.68
CA ALA A 15 10.40 -6.09 -9.75
C ALA A 15 10.25 -5.45 -8.36
N LEU A 16 9.30 -5.92 -7.53
CA LEU A 16 9.11 -5.49 -6.15
C LEU A 16 10.38 -5.61 -5.30
N LYS A 17 11.14 -6.71 -5.45
CA LYS A 17 12.39 -6.91 -4.71
C LYS A 17 13.46 -5.86 -5.00
N ASN A 18 13.38 -5.17 -6.13
CA ASN A 18 14.29 -4.08 -6.48
C ASN A 18 13.82 -2.71 -5.92
N THR A 19 12.57 -2.61 -5.46
CA THR A 19 12.05 -1.42 -4.76
C THR A 19 12.47 -1.41 -3.29
N ARG A 20 11.94 -0.47 -2.48
CA ARG A 20 12.20 -0.39 -1.03
C ARG A 20 11.30 -1.35 -0.23
N VAL A 21 11.82 -1.88 0.88
CA VAL A 21 11.18 -2.95 1.67
C VAL A 21 9.80 -2.57 2.21
N ASP A 22 9.65 -1.35 2.72
CA ASP A 22 8.38 -0.80 3.18
C ASP A 22 7.32 -0.81 2.07
N PHE A 23 7.66 -0.32 0.88
CA PHE A 23 6.75 -0.30 -0.26
C PHE A 23 6.39 -1.71 -0.73
N ALA A 24 7.37 -2.61 -0.82
CA ALA A 24 7.11 -3.98 -1.25
C ALA A 24 6.16 -4.73 -0.28
N VAL A 25 6.34 -4.54 1.03
CA VAL A 25 5.45 -5.10 2.04
C VAL A 25 4.04 -4.51 1.93
N LYS A 26 3.90 -3.18 1.74
CA LYS A 26 2.58 -2.54 1.51
C LYS A 26 1.85 -3.20 0.33
N VAL A 27 2.53 -3.35 -0.80
CA VAL A 27 1.93 -3.94 -2.01
C VAL A 27 1.52 -5.39 -1.79
N LEU A 28 2.42 -6.23 -1.29
CA LEU A 28 2.14 -7.66 -1.13
C LEU A 28 1.06 -7.92 -0.07
N LEU A 29 1.09 -7.19 1.04
CA LEU A 29 0.09 -7.33 2.10
C LEU A 29 -1.27 -6.81 1.62
N GLY A 30 -1.30 -5.65 0.97
CA GLY A 30 -2.51 -5.08 0.40
C GLY A 30 -3.17 -5.99 -0.63
N ASP A 31 -2.41 -6.53 -1.59
CA ASP A 31 -2.93 -7.46 -2.61
C ASP A 31 -3.62 -8.69 -1.97
N ARG A 32 -3.15 -9.17 -0.82
CA ARG A 32 -3.73 -10.32 -0.10
C ARG A 32 -4.95 -9.96 0.73
N LEU A 33 -5.00 -8.75 1.28
CA LEU A 33 -6.07 -8.29 2.16
C LEU A 33 -7.22 -7.56 1.44
N ASP A 34 -6.96 -7.06 0.22
CA ASP A 34 -7.94 -6.34 -0.61
C ASP A 34 -9.21 -7.15 -0.88
N GLY A 35 -9.07 -8.47 -1.07
CA GLY A 35 -10.20 -9.38 -1.27
C GLY A 35 -11.08 -9.55 -0.02
N LEU A 36 -10.54 -9.24 1.15
CA LEU A 36 -11.20 -9.35 2.45
C LEU A 36 -11.77 -8.01 2.93
N GLY A 37 -11.51 -6.91 2.20
CA GLY A 37 -11.88 -5.56 2.61
C GLY A 37 -11.14 -5.09 3.87
N VAL A 38 -9.94 -5.62 4.12
CA VAL A 38 -9.09 -5.27 5.27
C VAL A 38 -7.99 -4.35 4.80
N ASN A 39 -7.89 -3.15 5.39
CA ASN A 39 -6.80 -2.23 5.07
C ASN A 39 -5.66 -2.41 6.10
N PRO A 40 -4.43 -2.77 5.67
CA PRO A 40 -3.34 -3.09 6.58
C PRO A 40 -2.80 -1.89 7.38
N LEU A 41 -3.10 -0.66 6.96
CA LEU A 41 -2.62 0.58 7.59
C LEU A 41 -3.56 1.08 8.70
N ASN A 42 -4.79 0.56 8.77
CA ASN A 42 -5.79 0.95 9.77
C ASN A 42 -6.42 -0.25 10.50
N THR A 43 -5.86 -1.43 10.31
CA THR A 43 -6.20 -2.65 11.02
C THR A 43 -5.02 -3.02 11.92
N TYR A 44 -5.30 -3.49 13.12
CA TYR A 44 -4.33 -3.65 14.18
C TYR A 44 -4.22 -5.09 14.65
N LEU A 45 -3.00 -5.53 14.90
CA LEU A 45 -2.71 -6.71 15.71
C LEU A 45 -2.62 -6.25 17.16
N ASN A 46 -3.63 -6.60 17.97
CA ASN A 46 -3.64 -6.26 19.40
C ASN A 46 -3.30 -7.51 20.20
N THR A 47 -2.41 -7.36 21.18
CA THR A 47 -2.02 -8.43 22.11
C THR A 47 -2.21 -7.97 23.55
N LEU A 48 -2.85 -8.82 24.36
CA LEU A 48 -3.08 -8.58 25.78
C LEU A 48 -1.75 -8.57 26.56
N ALA A 49 -1.68 -7.72 27.59
CA ALA A 49 -0.55 -7.70 28.51
C ALA A 49 -0.54 -8.92 29.44
N ASP A 50 -1.73 -9.36 29.87
CA ASP A 50 -1.95 -10.51 30.75
C ASP A 50 -3.34 -11.11 30.50
N PHE A 51 -3.55 -12.40 30.75
CA PHE A 51 -4.84 -13.08 30.59
C PHE A 51 -5.30 -13.64 31.94
N PRO A 52 -6.56 -13.41 32.37
CA PRO A 52 -7.74 -13.01 31.58
C PRO A 52 -8.03 -11.50 31.55
N ASN A 53 -7.09 -10.64 31.95
CA ASN A 53 -7.28 -9.19 31.83
C ASN A 53 -7.43 -8.79 30.35
N THR A 54 -8.36 -7.89 30.03
CA THR A 54 -8.57 -7.43 28.64
C THR A 54 -7.71 -6.22 28.28
N GLU A 55 -6.75 -5.86 29.13
CA GLU A 55 -5.82 -4.77 28.90
C GLU A 55 -4.82 -5.12 27.78
N VAL A 56 -4.80 -4.28 26.74
CA VAL A 56 -3.93 -4.47 25.58
C VAL A 56 -2.54 -3.92 25.89
N GLY A 57 -1.53 -4.80 25.84
CA GLY A 57 -0.13 -4.44 26.07
C GLY A 57 0.60 -3.96 24.81
N SER A 58 0.23 -4.45 23.63
CA SER A 58 0.77 -3.99 22.35
C SER A 58 -0.31 -3.87 21.27
N SER A 59 -0.13 -2.90 20.39
CA SER A 59 -1.06 -2.62 19.28
C SER A 59 -0.30 -1.98 18.12
N GLU A 60 0.00 -2.81 17.13
CA GLU A 60 0.70 -2.45 15.90
C GLU A 60 -0.25 -2.56 14.71
N THR A 61 -0.02 -1.77 13.66
CA THR A 61 -0.77 -2.00 12.41
C THR A 61 -0.34 -3.33 11.80
N LEU A 62 -1.22 -3.96 11.01
CA LEU A 62 -0.85 -5.19 10.28
C LEU A 62 0.35 -4.95 9.36
N PHE A 63 0.47 -3.73 8.81
CA PHE A 63 1.63 -3.31 8.03
C PHE A 63 2.91 -3.26 8.86
N ASP A 64 2.91 -2.58 10.00
CA ASP A 64 4.11 -2.41 10.84
C ASP A 64 4.63 -3.76 11.33
N GLU A 65 3.74 -4.66 11.76
CA GLU A 65 4.12 -6.01 12.17
C GLU A 65 4.68 -6.83 10.99
N ALA A 66 4.04 -6.80 9.82
CA ALA A 66 4.54 -7.51 8.65
C ALA A 66 5.90 -6.98 8.19
N LEU A 67 6.10 -5.65 8.24
CA LEU A 67 7.37 -5.02 7.93
C LEU A 67 8.47 -5.44 8.92
N ALA A 68 8.17 -5.44 10.22
CA ALA A 68 9.09 -5.91 11.25
C ALA A 68 9.51 -7.36 10.99
N CYS A 69 8.56 -8.27 10.72
CA CYS A 69 8.85 -9.66 10.35
C CYS A 69 9.80 -9.77 9.14
N VAL A 70 9.60 -8.98 8.09
CA VAL A 70 10.46 -8.99 6.89
C VAL A 70 11.85 -8.45 7.18
N VAL A 71 11.95 -7.33 7.89
CA VAL A 71 13.24 -6.68 8.21
C VAL A 71 14.06 -7.53 9.17
N GLU A 72 13.42 -8.13 10.17
CA GLU A 72 14.05 -9.04 11.14
C GLU A 72 14.28 -10.46 10.58
N GLN A 73 13.73 -10.75 9.40
CA GLN A 73 13.68 -12.11 8.82
C GLN A 73 13.09 -13.15 9.80
N ARG A 74 12.07 -12.72 10.55
CA ARG A 74 11.39 -13.49 11.58
C ARG A 74 10.05 -13.97 11.05
N LEU A 75 9.72 -15.23 11.32
CA LEU A 75 8.36 -15.73 11.09
C LEU A 75 7.42 -15.28 12.21
N PRO A 76 6.19 -14.85 11.89
CA PRO A 76 5.18 -14.51 12.89
C PRO A 76 4.80 -15.76 13.68
N ASN A 77 4.55 -15.60 14.98
CA ASN A 77 4.06 -16.66 15.84
C ASN A 77 3.29 -16.01 17.00
N TYR A 78 1.97 -15.98 16.90
CA TYR A 78 1.13 -15.30 17.88
C TYR A 78 0.31 -16.30 18.69
N THR A 79 0.14 -16.00 19.97
CA THR A 79 -0.69 -16.81 20.86
C THR A 79 -2.15 -16.44 20.65
N GLN A 80 -2.92 -17.33 20.02
CA GLN A 80 -4.34 -17.12 19.66
C GLN A 80 -5.25 -16.74 20.84
N ALA A 81 -4.88 -17.10 22.07
CA ALA A 81 -5.63 -16.76 23.27
C ALA A 81 -5.52 -15.29 23.68
N VAL A 82 -4.44 -14.60 23.29
CA VAL A 82 -4.11 -13.25 23.74
C VAL A 82 -3.88 -12.25 22.62
N SER A 83 -3.79 -12.72 21.38
CA SER A 83 -3.63 -11.87 20.19
C SER A 83 -4.82 -12.02 19.24
N ASN A 84 -5.20 -10.94 18.56
CA ASN A 84 -6.15 -10.99 17.44
C ASN A 84 -6.07 -9.75 16.55
N VAL A 85 -6.85 -9.78 15.46
CA VAL A 85 -6.95 -8.67 14.50
C VAL A 85 -8.17 -7.81 14.79
N PHE A 86 -7.97 -6.49 14.89
CA PHE A 86 -8.99 -5.52 15.27
C PHE A 86 -9.02 -4.29 14.36
N SER A 87 -10.19 -3.69 14.20
CA SER A 87 -10.37 -2.42 13.48
C SER A 87 -10.07 -1.20 14.34
N LYS A 88 -9.81 -1.37 15.64
CA LYS A 88 -9.44 -0.30 16.57
C LYS A 88 -8.15 -0.62 17.30
N ARG A 89 -7.34 0.43 17.47
CA ARG A 89 -6.10 0.39 18.24
C ARG A 89 -6.42 0.18 19.73
N TYR A 90 -5.62 -0.64 20.41
CA TYR A 90 -5.75 -0.92 21.85
C TYR A 90 -7.14 -1.41 22.30
N SER A 91 -7.88 -2.11 21.44
CA SER A 91 -9.16 -2.74 21.80
C SER A 91 -9.03 -4.26 21.76
N PHE A 92 -9.65 -4.94 22.73
CA PHE A 92 -9.85 -6.39 22.72
C PHE A 92 -11.34 -6.77 22.74
N ALA A 93 -12.21 -5.80 22.42
CA ALA A 93 -13.65 -5.99 22.38
C ALA A 93 -14.07 -6.82 21.16
N THR A 94 -15.10 -7.66 21.32
CA THR A 94 -15.51 -8.60 20.27
C THR A 94 -16.09 -7.88 19.04
N GLU A 95 -16.74 -6.74 19.25
CA GLU A 95 -17.30 -5.86 18.23
C GLU A 95 -16.23 -5.20 17.34
N ASP A 96 -15.03 -4.98 17.88
CA ASP A 96 -13.93 -4.37 17.15
C ASP A 96 -13.09 -5.43 16.41
N ARG A 97 -13.39 -6.72 16.58
CA ARG A 97 -12.67 -7.81 15.94
C ARG A 97 -12.98 -7.88 14.45
N VAL A 98 -11.94 -7.94 13.63
CA VAL A 98 -12.10 -8.13 12.18
C VAL A 98 -12.47 -9.58 11.89
N LYS A 99 -13.74 -9.80 11.49
CA LYS A 99 -14.25 -11.15 11.21
C LYS A 99 -13.76 -11.74 9.88
N ALA A 100 -13.39 -10.88 8.94
CA ALA A 100 -12.96 -11.28 7.60
C ALA A 100 -11.54 -11.87 7.56
N LEU A 101 -10.74 -11.66 8.61
CA LEU A 101 -9.36 -12.12 8.70
C LEU A 101 -9.11 -12.69 10.09
N ASP A 102 -8.91 -14.00 10.18
CA ASP A 102 -8.43 -14.62 11.41
C ASP A 102 -6.90 -14.53 11.53
N LEU A 103 -6.39 -14.71 12.75
CA LEU A 103 -4.99 -14.54 13.06
C LEU A 103 -4.09 -15.59 12.39
N ILE A 104 -4.58 -16.82 12.20
CA ILE A 104 -3.82 -17.89 11.51
C ILE A 104 -3.68 -17.54 10.02
N ALA A 105 -4.73 -17.01 9.40
CA ALA A 105 -4.70 -16.53 8.03
C ALA A 105 -3.72 -15.36 7.88
N PHE A 106 -3.72 -14.43 8.83
CA PHE A 106 -2.73 -13.34 8.85
C PHE A 106 -1.29 -13.86 8.98
N GLU A 107 -1.02 -14.78 9.90
CA GLU A 107 0.30 -15.41 10.04
C GLU A 107 0.77 -16.04 8.74
N LYS A 108 -0.09 -16.81 8.06
CA LYS A 108 0.23 -17.43 6.77
C LYS A 108 0.59 -16.40 5.70
N ILE A 109 -0.17 -15.31 5.61
CA ILE A 109 0.11 -14.22 4.68
C ILE A 109 1.51 -13.64 4.95
N VAL A 110 1.83 -13.36 6.21
CA VAL A 110 3.13 -12.80 6.59
C VAL A 110 4.27 -13.80 6.34
N VAL A 111 4.08 -15.09 6.65
CA VAL A 111 5.05 -16.16 6.31
C VAL A 111 5.33 -16.20 4.80
N ASP A 112 4.28 -16.16 3.98
CA ASP A 112 4.41 -16.17 2.52
C ASP A 112 5.19 -14.94 2.01
N ILE A 113 4.92 -13.77 2.58
CA ILE A 113 5.63 -12.52 2.24
C ILE A 113 7.11 -12.60 2.63
N VAL A 114 7.41 -12.95 3.90
CA VAL A 114 8.79 -13.09 4.41
C VAL A 114 9.56 -14.07 3.53
N THR A 115 8.98 -15.24 3.26
CA THR A 115 9.61 -16.27 2.42
C THR A 115 9.83 -15.76 1.00
N SER A 116 8.80 -15.18 0.37
CA SER A 116 8.87 -14.66 -0.99
C SER A 116 9.96 -13.61 -1.16
N LEU A 117 10.15 -12.71 -0.17
CA LEU A 117 11.15 -11.66 -0.22
C LEU A 117 12.57 -12.15 0.13
N ALA A 118 12.71 -13.19 0.96
CA ALA A 118 13.98 -13.80 1.30
C ALA A 118 14.54 -14.75 0.22
N GLU A 119 13.67 -15.37 -0.59
CA GLU A 119 14.08 -16.26 -1.68
C GLU A 119 14.93 -15.55 -2.74
N LYS A 120 15.88 -16.26 -3.36
CA LYS A 120 16.81 -15.65 -4.32
C LYS A 120 16.14 -15.29 -5.67
N PRO A 121 16.47 -14.12 -6.28
CA PRO A 121 17.27 -13.05 -5.71
C PRO A 121 16.53 -12.43 -4.52
N ALA A 122 17.21 -12.29 -3.38
CA ALA A 122 16.60 -11.79 -2.16
C ALA A 122 16.40 -10.28 -2.26
N MET A 123 15.40 -9.76 -1.56
CA MET A 123 15.20 -8.33 -1.44
C MET A 123 16.36 -7.68 -0.70
N ASP A 124 16.80 -6.51 -1.18
CA ASP A 124 17.74 -5.69 -0.43
C ASP A 124 17.01 -4.92 0.69
N LEU A 125 17.34 -5.28 1.94
CA LEU A 125 16.80 -4.70 3.18
C LEU A 125 17.56 -3.45 3.63
N SER A 126 18.57 -3.01 2.89
CA SER A 126 19.29 -1.77 3.18
C SER A 126 18.36 -0.55 3.14
N LYS A 127 18.65 0.44 3.99
CA LYS A 127 17.93 1.71 3.98
C LYS A 127 18.36 2.51 2.76
N ARG A 128 17.59 2.37 1.67
CA ARG A 128 17.75 3.14 0.43
C ARG A 128 16.86 4.38 0.46
N SER A 129 17.46 5.51 0.10
CA SER A 129 16.73 6.77 -0.03
C SER A 129 16.43 7.05 -1.49
N ILE A 130 15.36 7.79 -1.74
CA ILE A 130 15.06 8.32 -3.06
C ILE A 130 16.08 9.42 -3.35
N ARG A 131 16.74 9.33 -4.51
CA ARG A 131 17.68 10.36 -4.98
C ARG A 131 16.93 11.67 -5.24
N PRO A 132 17.60 12.84 -5.25
CA PRO A 132 16.97 14.05 -5.72
C PRO A 132 16.43 13.88 -7.15
N LEU A 133 15.17 14.24 -7.36
CA LEU A 133 14.45 14.17 -8.63
C LEU A 133 13.86 15.55 -8.98
N ASP A 134 13.72 15.82 -10.26
CA ASP A 134 12.86 16.90 -10.76
C ASP A 134 11.59 16.36 -11.45
N ALA A 135 10.71 17.25 -11.88
CA ALA A 135 9.48 16.86 -12.57
C ALA A 135 9.75 16.15 -13.91
N MET A 136 10.87 16.45 -14.58
CA MET A 136 11.24 15.85 -15.85
C MET A 136 11.68 14.39 -15.67
N ASP A 137 12.43 14.08 -14.60
CA ASP A 137 12.78 12.71 -14.22
C ASP A 137 11.51 11.84 -14.05
N VAL A 138 10.55 12.32 -13.24
CA VAL A 138 9.30 11.60 -12.95
C VAL A 138 8.44 11.46 -14.21
N HIS A 139 8.28 12.55 -14.96
CA HIS A 139 7.50 12.55 -16.20
C HIS A 139 8.09 11.58 -17.24
N ALA A 140 9.42 11.57 -17.42
CA ALA A 140 10.08 10.66 -18.37
C ALA A 140 9.87 9.18 -17.99
N ALA A 141 10.00 8.85 -16.70
CA ALA A 141 9.78 7.49 -16.21
C ALA A 141 8.32 7.03 -16.41
N LEU A 142 7.34 7.88 -16.08
CA LEU A 142 5.93 7.57 -16.31
C LEU A 142 5.62 7.37 -17.80
N LYS A 143 6.15 8.25 -18.67
CA LYS A 143 5.91 8.20 -20.11
C LYS A 143 6.40 6.89 -20.76
N ALA A 144 7.47 6.29 -20.24
CA ALA A 144 7.97 5.00 -20.71
C ALA A 144 6.98 3.85 -20.47
N HIS A 145 6.17 3.94 -19.42
CA HIS A 145 5.20 2.90 -19.02
C HIS A 145 3.75 3.25 -19.36
N LEU A 146 3.47 4.50 -19.74
CA LEU A 146 2.14 5.00 -20.10
C LEU A 146 2.10 5.60 -21.52
N PRO A 147 2.41 4.81 -22.57
CA PRO A 147 2.38 5.32 -23.94
C PRO A 147 0.96 5.80 -24.31
N GLY A 148 0.92 7.02 -24.87
CA GLY A 148 -0.32 7.67 -25.31
C GLY A 148 -1.18 8.27 -24.19
N VAL A 149 -0.70 8.30 -22.95
CA VAL A 149 -1.33 9.07 -21.86
C VAL A 149 -0.76 10.50 -21.88
N ASP A 150 -1.66 11.49 -21.84
CA ASP A 150 -1.32 12.90 -21.71
C ASP A 150 -1.16 13.25 -20.23
N LEU A 151 0.07 13.12 -19.70
CA LEU A 151 0.38 13.26 -18.27
C LEU A 151 0.05 14.66 -17.72
N ASP A 152 0.02 15.68 -18.58
CA ASP A 152 -0.35 17.05 -18.23
C ASP A 152 -1.86 17.21 -17.93
N LYS A 153 -2.64 16.14 -18.12
CA LYS A 153 -4.08 16.09 -17.83
C LYS A 153 -4.46 14.93 -16.91
N VAL A 154 -3.50 14.29 -16.25
CA VAL A 154 -3.80 13.21 -15.30
C VAL A 154 -3.74 13.78 -13.89
N TYR A 155 -4.88 13.77 -13.20
CA TYR A 155 -4.98 14.25 -11.84
C TYR A 155 -5.22 13.10 -10.86
N VAL A 156 -4.53 13.13 -9.73
CA VAL A 156 -4.85 12.32 -8.55
C VAL A 156 -5.73 13.18 -7.65
N THR A 157 -6.99 12.78 -7.50
CA THR A 157 -7.98 13.51 -6.70
C THR A 157 -8.30 12.72 -5.45
N SER A 158 -8.09 13.32 -4.28
CA SER A 158 -8.42 12.75 -2.98
C SER A 158 -9.78 13.27 -2.49
N PHE A 159 -10.46 12.45 -1.71
CA PHE A 159 -11.77 12.71 -1.14
C PHE A 159 -11.74 12.54 0.37
N VAL A 160 -12.62 13.25 1.05
CA VAL A 160 -12.94 13.04 2.45
C VAL A 160 -14.43 12.71 2.59
N PRO A 161 -14.79 11.82 3.54
CA PRO A 161 -16.18 11.59 3.86
C PRO A 161 -16.80 12.87 4.43
N HIS A 162 -17.97 13.27 3.92
CA HIS A 162 -18.78 14.34 4.49
C HIS A 162 -20.02 13.74 5.16
N ASP A 163 -20.51 14.38 6.22
CA ASP A 163 -21.62 13.90 7.09
C ASP A 163 -22.91 13.56 6.34
N SER A 164 -23.07 14.03 5.10
CA SER A 164 -24.21 13.77 4.23
C SER A 164 -24.08 12.48 3.38
N GLY A 165 -23.00 11.71 3.56
CA GLY A 165 -22.68 10.54 2.74
C GLY A 165 -22.15 10.89 1.33
N LYS A 166 -22.06 12.18 0.99
CA LYS A 166 -21.39 12.64 -0.24
C LYS A 166 -19.88 12.73 0.01
N ARG A 167 -19.09 12.27 -0.97
CA ARG A 167 -17.64 12.45 -0.96
C ARG A 167 -17.31 13.88 -1.40
N MET A 168 -16.56 14.61 -0.59
CA MET A 168 -16.04 15.93 -0.96
C MET A 168 -14.60 15.80 -1.40
N VAL A 169 -14.25 16.49 -2.48
CA VAL A 169 -12.85 16.56 -2.93
C VAL A 169 -12.04 17.34 -1.90
N SER A 170 -10.94 16.75 -1.42
CA SER A 170 -10.01 17.37 -0.48
C SER A 170 -8.78 17.94 -1.17
N SER A 171 -8.26 17.25 -2.19
CA SER A 171 -7.12 17.71 -3.00
C SER A 171 -7.23 17.17 -4.42
N SER A 172 -6.57 17.84 -5.36
CA SER A 172 -6.41 17.36 -6.73
C SER A 172 -5.11 17.91 -7.31
N GLU A 173 -4.19 17.01 -7.62
CA GLU A 173 -2.83 17.35 -8.06
C GLU A 173 -2.51 16.62 -9.36
N LEU A 174 -1.66 17.21 -10.21
CA LEU A 174 -1.16 16.50 -11.39
C LEU A 174 -0.36 15.28 -10.94
N LEU A 175 -0.50 14.15 -11.64
CA LEU A 175 0.15 12.90 -11.27
C LEU A 175 1.67 13.05 -11.10
N VAL A 176 2.32 13.83 -11.96
CA VAL A 176 3.76 14.10 -11.88
C VAL A 176 4.11 14.86 -10.60
N GLU A 177 3.36 15.92 -10.30
CA GLU A 177 3.59 16.77 -9.11
C GLU A 177 3.30 16.00 -7.83
N TYR A 178 2.19 15.26 -7.80
CA TYR A 178 1.80 14.38 -6.71
C TYR A 178 2.92 13.40 -6.37
N LEU A 179 3.44 12.66 -7.36
CA LEU A 179 4.52 11.71 -7.12
C LEU A 179 5.83 12.39 -6.73
N LEU A 180 6.15 13.52 -7.36
CA LEU A 180 7.36 14.28 -7.05
C LEU A 180 7.38 14.76 -5.59
N ASP A 181 6.25 15.27 -5.08
CA ASP A 181 6.12 15.71 -3.70
C ASP A 181 6.37 14.54 -2.72
N HIS A 182 5.76 13.39 -2.94
CA HIS A 182 6.04 12.19 -2.13
C HIS A 182 7.53 11.81 -2.18
N PHE A 183 8.13 11.81 -3.37
CA PHE A 183 9.54 11.47 -3.55
C PHE A 183 10.50 12.46 -2.87
N HIS A 184 10.19 13.76 -2.89
CA HIS A 184 10.94 14.77 -2.15
C HIS A 184 10.92 14.56 -0.63
N HIS A 185 9.84 13.95 -0.12
CA HIS A 185 9.73 13.52 1.28
C HIS A 185 10.30 12.12 1.55
N ASN A 186 11.02 11.53 0.59
CA ASN A 186 11.55 10.15 0.66
C ASN A 186 10.45 9.11 0.91
N ASP A 187 9.23 9.38 0.46
CA ASP A 187 8.07 8.50 0.55
C ASP A 187 7.74 7.88 -0.80
N ILE A 188 7.29 6.62 -0.78
CA ILE A 188 6.76 5.95 -1.97
C ILE A 188 5.26 5.75 -1.69
N PRO A 189 4.37 6.48 -2.39
CA PRO A 189 2.96 6.41 -2.09
C PRO A 189 2.42 5.00 -2.37
N TYR A 190 1.46 4.58 -1.57
CA TYR A 190 0.77 3.30 -1.77
C TYR A 190 -0.73 3.57 -1.76
N HIS A 191 -1.42 3.03 -2.76
CA HIS A 191 -2.84 3.26 -2.99
C HIS A 191 -3.61 1.97 -2.69
N SER A 192 -4.20 1.88 -1.51
CA SER A 192 -5.02 0.75 -1.07
C SER A 192 -6.40 0.78 -1.73
N LYS A 193 -7.04 -0.38 -1.88
CA LYS A 193 -8.40 -0.44 -2.41
C LYS A 193 -9.39 0.13 -1.38
N GLY A 194 -10.12 1.16 -1.79
CA GLY A 194 -11.02 1.90 -0.89
C GLY A 194 -10.40 3.16 -0.31
N ASP A 195 -9.11 3.43 -0.59
CA ASP A 195 -8.57 4.77 -0.42
C ASP A 195 -9.48 5.75 -1.15
N HIS A 196 -9.74 6.87 -0.48
CA HIS A 196 -10.59 7.92 -0.98
C HIS A 196 -9.85 8.70 -2.09
N GLN A 197 -9.38 8.02 -3.12
CA GLN A 197 -8.65 8.61 -4.23
C GLN A 197 -9.20 8.09 -5.56
N GLY A 198 -9.13 8.93 -6.58
CA GLY A 198 -9.45 8.57 -7.96
C GLY A 198 -8.53 9.27 -8.94
N ILE A 199 -8.45 8.74 -10.15
CA ILE A 199 -7.62 9.28 -11.23
C ILE A 199 -8.55 9.90 -12.28
N TYR A 200 -8.39 11.19 -12.54
CA TYR A 200 -9.30 11.96 -13.38
C TYR A 200 -8.56 12.74 -14.47
N MET A 201 -9.27 13.06 -15.55
CA MET A 201 -8.81 13.92 -16.63
C MET A 201 -8.98 15.42 -16.32
N VAL A 202 -9.74 15.73 -15.26
CA VAL A 202 -10.13 17.09 -14.86
C VAL A 202 -9.81 17.28 -13.39
N ALA A 203 -9.15 18.38 -13.06
CA ALA A 203 -8.83 18.73 -11.68
C ALA A 203 -10.10 18.88 -10.84
N PHE A 204 -10.02 18.43 -9.59
CA PHE A 204 -11.08 18.49 -8.58
C PHE A 204 -12.40 17.80 -8.99
N SER A 205 -12.37 16.86 -9.94
CA SER A 205 -13.56 16.10 -10.30
C SER A 205 -13.75 14.85 -9.43
N GLY A 206 -15.00 14.52 -9.17
CA GLY A 206 -15.42 13.23 -8.62
C GLY A 206 -16.43 12.52 -9.52
N GLU A 207 -16.62 13.00 -10.76
CA GLU A 207 -17.62 12.47 -11.67
C GLU A 207 -17.06 11.36 -12.55
N GLU A 208 -17.85 10.31 -12.76
CA GLU A 208 -17.45 9.13 -13.54
C GLU A 208 -17.06 9.49 -14.98
N ARG A 209 -17.73 10.48 -15.58
CA ARG A 209 -17.41 10.97 -16.94
C ARG A 209 -16.02 11.58 -17.08
N ASP A 210 -15.45 12.08 -15.98
CA ASP A 210 -14.13 12.69 -15.96
C ASP A 210 -13.06 11.68 -15.50
N SER A 211 -13.45 10.46 -15.15
CA SER A 211 -12.51 9.41 -14.73
C SER A 211 -11.55 9.07 -15.86
N HIS A 212 -10.29 8.84 -15.53
CA HIS A 212 -9.28 8.52 -16.52
C HIS A 212 -9.61 7.15 -17.17
N PRO A 213 -9.70 7.04 -18.50
CA PRO A 213 -10.25 5.86 -19.18
C PRO A 213 -9.36 4.60 -19.08
N ARG A 214 -8.12 4.75 -18.62
CA ARG A 214 -7.10 3.68 -18.55
C ARG A 214 -6.43 3.53 -17.19
N LEU A 215 -6.62 4.49 -16.28
CA LEU A 215 -5.87 4.58 -15.02
C LEU A 215 -6.84 4.58 -13.86
N VAL A 216 -6.53 3.76 -12.87
CA VAL A 216 -7.22 3.72 -11.57
C VAL A 216 -6.13 3.68 -10.49
N PRO A 217 -6.45 3.98 -9.22
CA PRO A 217 -5.44 4.01 -8.15
C PRO A 217 -4.58 2.73 -8.07
N ALA A 218 -5.19 1.55 -8.27
CA ALA A 218 -4.45 0.28 -8.28
C ALA A 218 -3.34 0.20 -9.35
N HIS A 219 -3.49 0.86 -10.50
CA HIS A 219 -2.45 0.92 -11.53
C HIS A 219 -1.27 1.80 -11.11
N LEU A 220 -1.46 2.76 -10.20
CA LEU A 220 -0.36 3.60 -9.69
C LEU A 220 0.64 2.77 -8.91
N ASN A 221 0.18 1.82 -8.07
CA ASN A 221 1.08 0.90 -7.38
C ASN A 221 1.94 0.11 -8.38
N GLU A 222 1.35 -0.39 -9.46
CA GLU A 222 2.11 -1.12 -10.49
C GLU A 222 3.11 -0.23 -11.23
N LEU A 223 2.77 1.03 -11.51
CA LEU A 223 3.69 2.01 -12.08
C LEU A 223 4.87 2.27 -11.13
N LEU A 224 4.60 2.44 -9.84
CA LEU A 224 5.63 2.67 -8.83
C LEU A 224 6.59 1.49 -8.73
N ILE A 225 6.09 0.24 -8.82
CA ILE A 225 6.96 -0.95 -8.87
C ILE A 225 7.95 -0.88 -10.06
N ARG A 226 7.55 -0.28 -11.18
CA ARG A 226 8.39 -0.15 -12.37
C ARG A 226 9.42 0.98 -12.25
N ILE A 227 9.03 2.14 -11.76
CA ILE A 227 9.87 3.36 -11.83
C ILE A 227 10.75 3.57 -10.59
N VAL A 228 10.28 3.16 -9.41
CA VAL A 228 10.99 3.40 -8.14
C VAL A 228 12.41 2.82 -8.13
N PRO A 229 12.70 1.62 -8.70
CA PRO A 229 14.07 1.10 -8.70
C PRO A 229 15.10 2.06 -9.31
N ASP A 230 14.72 2.87 -10.31
CA ASP A 230 15.60 3.85 -10.97
C ASP A 230 15.78 5.15 -10.17
N PHE A 231 15.00 5.31 -9.09
CA PHE A 231 15.02 6.48 -8.21
C PHE A 231 15.71 6.21 -6.87
N LEU A 232 16.01 4.96 -6.54
CA LEU A 232 16.70 4.61 -5.31
C LEU A 232 18.22 4.82 -5.47
N GLY A 233 18.82 5.48 -4.47
CA GLY A 233 20.28 5.67 -4.34
C GLY A 233 20.94 4.72 -3.36
#